data_AF-A0A8H4WPW5-F1
#
_entry.id   AF-A0A8H4WPW5-F1
#
_cell.length_a   1.000
_cell.length_b   1.000
_cell.length_c   1.000
_cell.angle_alpha   90.00
_cell.angle_beta   90.00
_cell.angle_gamma   90.00
#
_symmetry.space_group_name_H-M   'P 1'
#
loop_
_entity.id
_entity.type
_entity.pdbx_description
1 polymer ?
#
loop_
_entity_poly.entity_id
_entity_poly.type
_entity_poly.pdbx_seq_one_letter_code
_entity_poly.pdbx_strand_id
1 'polypeptide(L)'
;MGHKTTPKRHKLSLLKRKGIKEDKLLQLVDYINSQIIAKGPADSEGTKDYKGLGQSSELTMGMLEILNDIYANPAKVGPRDLVDWFMTNGGKEPRRRYQAEVVNHFCHSSELQDLQSSSSHLSSKRSCLIDDRTSNGIVSTRLGQRKPLTSHEMYSRLLEKRFHEPPSNGGPKRPNTDRRLVFIMNPDSHALVGVMATAPRYQKNALIHFLFSYIASQPYIGVLSKPQGLVTYELSFHLPFYSWKLTHREPRDIRLRRDGSPLRKVEDMSCLRGDSPKAPAMDYLCQAQIAVDEFDFALASKESQEPLAWLRHARRKLIELVVCLETTIDCWDNFTYPDHMQTRYGRQSMVSIEQTFAEVRNCLKELYNIRTLCDEHERTLNLHNIDEQYRISRMQAQVAENTQVLSCFLLYVVSPITLAAAILSMQEEAIPDFLGPTKLSFFLLTPMLILLVSLVARLVQHWDKVQLYMSHPGNWVQARKRDVNIGIV
;
A
#
# COMPACT_ATOMS: atom_id res chain seq x y z
N MET A 1 53.51 24.16 29.83
CA MET A 1 53.19 23.22 30.93
C MET A 1 51.89 22.53 30.59
N GLY A 2 51.92 21.21 30.48
CA GLY A 2 50.78 20.42 30.02
C GLY A 2 49.70 20.25 31.08
N HIS A 3 48.45 20.14 30.64
CA HIS A 3 47.43 19.44 31.39
C HIS A 3 46.54 18.64 30.42
N LYS A 4 46.73 17.32 30.45
CA LYS A 4 45.77 16.34 29.93
C LYS A 4 44.55 16.35 30.85
N THR A 5 43.36 16.50 30.29
CA THR A 5 42.09 16.17 30.96
C THR A 5 41.37 15.09 30.17
N THR A 6 41.21 13.94 30.80
CA THR A 6 40.46 12.77 30.36
C THR A 6 38.95 12.98 30.50
N PRO A 7 38.11 12.40 29.61
CA PRO A 7 36.65 12.53 29.72
C PRO A 7 36.06 11.49 30.68
N LYS A 8 35.21 11.96 31.60
CA LYS A 8 34.41 11.13 32.52
C LYS A 8 33.29 10.39 31.78
N ARG A 9 33.30 9.07 31.87
CA ARG A 9 32.24 8.14 31.43
C ARG A 9 31.04 8.24 32.40
N HIS A 10 29.90 8.75 31.93
CA HIS A 10 28.62 8.59 32.65
C HIS A 10 28.02 7.21 32.33
N LYS A 11 27.81 6.39 33.37
CA LYS A 11 27.06 5.13 33.34
C LYS A 11 25.57 5.44 33.14
N LEU A 12 24.98 5.01 32.03
CA LEU A 12 23.52 4.94 31.89
C LEU A 12 23.02 3.59 32.42
N SER A 13 22.08 3.65 33.36
CA SER A 13 21.41 2.53 34.01
C SER A 13 20.50 1.76 33.04
N LEU A 14 20.66 0.43 32.99
CA LEU A 14 19.77 -0.52 32.33
C LEU A 14 18.37 -0.51 32.96
N LEU A 15 17.38 0.01 32.23
CA LEU A 15 15.96 -0.16 32.54
C LEU A 15 15.50 -1.53 32.02
N LYS A 16 15.24 -2.44 32.96
CA LYS A 16 14.62 -3.76 32.80
C LYS A 16 13.28 -3.64 32.04
N ARG A 17 13.22 -4.16 30.81
CA ARG A 17 11.98 -4.34 30.04
C ARG A 17 11.19 -5.49 30.66
N LYS A 18 9.98 -5.21 31.17
CA LYS A 18 9.03 -6.19 31.69
C LYS A 18 8.53 -7.04 30.50
N GLY A 19 8.83 -8.34 30.52
CA GLY A 19 8.36 -9.30 29.51
C GLY A 19 6.84 -9.37 29.49
N ILE A 20 6.25 -9.10 28.33
CA ILE A 20 4.83 -9.35 28.05
C ILE A 20 4.75 -10.78 27.54
N LYS A 21 3.96 -11.62 28.22
CA LYS A 21 3.84 -13.07 27.99
C LYS A 21 3.45 -13.40 26.54
N GLU A 22 4.28 -14.18 25.87
CA GLU A 22 4.13 -14.68 24.50
C GLU A 22 2.88 -15.57 24.31
N ASP A 23 2.30 -16.10 25.40
CA ASP A 23 1.15 -17.01 25.36
C ASP A 23 -0.15 -16.40 24.79
N LYS A 24 -0.31 -15.07 24.82
CA LYS A 24 -1.50 -14.40 24.23
C LYS A 24 -1.38 -14.15 22.73
N LEU A 25 -0.17 -14.20 22.17
CA LEU A 25 0.08 -14.03 20.74
C LEU A 25 -0.19 -15.32 19.96
N LEU A 26 0.17 -16.48 20.53
CA LEU A 26 -0.16 -17.79 19.92
C LEU A 26 -1.68 -18.02 19.85
N GLN A 27 -2.42 -17.71 20.93
CA GLN A 27 -3.87 -17.92 20.97
C GLN A 27 -4.64 -17.10 19.92
N LEU A 28 -4.13 -15.93 19.53
CA LEU A 28 -4.77 -15.08 18.52
C LEU A 28 -4.47 -15.56 17.09
N VAL A 29 -3.26 -16.07 16.85
CA VAL A 29 -2.85 -16.65 15.57
C VAL A 29 -3.59 -17.97 15.32
N ASP A 30 -3.77 -18.80 16.35
CA ASP A 30 -4.54 -20.05 16.25
C ASP A 30 -6.05 -19.80 16.05
N TYR A 31 -6.60 -18.73 16.65
CA TYR A 31 -7.99 -18.32 16.41
C TYR A 31 -8.22 -17.89 14.96
N ILE A 32 -7.28 -17.16 14.35
CA ILE A 32 -7.36 -16.73 12.95
C ILE A 32 -7.19 -17.93 12.00
N ASN A 33 -6.25 -18.84 12.28
CA ASN A 33 -6.00 -20.01 11.45
C ASN A 33 -7.14 -21.04 11.52
N SER A 34 -7.77 -21.23 12.68
CA SER A 34 -8.90 -22.16 12.83
C SER A 34 -10.16 -21.72 12.06
N GLN A 35 -10.39 -20.41 11.91
CA GLN A 35 -11.50 -19.88 11.10
C GLN A 35 -11.27 -20.02 9.59
N ILE A 36 -10.01 -20.06 9.14
CA ILE A 36 -9.64 -20.23 7.73
C ILE A 36 -9.74 -21.70 7.30
N ILE A 37 -9.45 -22.65 8.20
CA ILE A 37 -9.45 -24.09 7.89
C ILE A 37 -10.86 -24.71 8.04
N ALA A 38 -11.75 -24.13 8.87
CA ALA A 38 -13.05 -24.73 9.18
C ALA A 38 -14.17 -24.50 8.13
N LYS A 39 -13.89 -23.89 6.97
CA LYS A 39 -14.87 -23.72 5.88
C LYS A 39 -14.36 -24.26 4.55
N GLY A 40 -14.10 -25.56 4.49
CA GLY A 40 -14.17 -26.32 3.24
C GLY A 40 -15.58 -26.90 3.10
N PRO A 41 -16.32 -26.64 2.01
CA PRO A 41 -17.58 -27.34 1.79
C PRO A 41 -17.28 -28.76 1.30
N ALA A 42 -17.75 -29.73 2.08
CA ALA A 42 -18.05 -31.05 1.55
C ALA A 42 -19.26 -30.94 0.60
N ASP A 43 -19.17 -31.69 -0.50
CA ASP A 43 -20.25 -32.17 -1.37
C ASP A 43 -21.02 -31.15 -2.21
N SER A 44 -20.64 -31.03 -3.49
CA SER A 44 -21.55 -31.29 -4.63
C SER A 44 -20.77 -31.35 -5.95
N GLU A 45 -20.82 -32.51 -6.62
CA GLU A 45 -20.37 -32.72 -7.99
C GLU A 45 -21.10 -31.79 -8.97
N GLY A 46 -20.33 -31.20 -9.89
CA GLY A 46 -20.85 -30.33 -10.94
C GLY A 46 -19.71 -29.79 -11.80
N THR A 47 -19.32 -30.56 -12.80
CA THR A 47 -18.31 -30.25 -13.82
C THR A 47 -18.56 -28.88 -14.44
N LYS A 48 -17.68 -27.90 -14.19
CA LYS A 48 -17.57 -26.67 -14.98
C LYS A 48 -16.12 -26.33 -15.27
N ASP A 49 -15.89 -26.00 -16.53
CA ASP A 49 -14.63 -25.71 -17.18
C ASP A 49 -13.73 -24.74 -16.39
N TYR A 50 -12.49 -25.17 -16.15
CA TYR A 50 -11.42 -24.33 -15.63
C TYR A 50 -10.88 -23.40 -16.74
N LYS A 51 -11.57 -22.28 -16.97
CA LYS A 51 -11.01 -21.09 -17.61
C LYS A 51 -11.34 -19.88 -16.75
N GLY A 52 -10.35 -19.41 -15.98
CA GLY A 52 -10.40 -18.13 -15.29
C GLY A 52 -10.03 -18.18 -13.81
N LEU A 53 -8.78 -18.56 -13.47
CA LEU A 53 -8.22 -18.25 -12.15
C LEU A 53 -7.76 -16.78 -12.10
N GLY A 54 -8.73 -15.88 -12.24
CA GLY A 54 -8.65 -14.50 -11.81
C GLY A 54 -9.37 -14.35 -10.47
N GLN A 55 -9.02 -15.17 -9.46
CA GLN A 55 -9.55 -14.99 -8.11
C GLN A 55 -8.92 -13.72 -7.52
N SER A 56 -9.66 -12.62 -7.63
CA SER A 56 -9.62 -11.50 -6.69
C SER A 56 -9.71 -12.09 -5.28
N SER A 57 -8.78 -11.75 -4.39
CA SER A 57 -8.91 -12.11 -2.97
C SER A 57 -10.18 -11.43 -2.45
N GLU A 58 -11.27 -12.18 -2.32
CA GLU A 58 -12.51 -11.61 -1.80
C GLU A 58 -12.26 -11.14 -0.38
N LEU A 59 -12.46 -9.84 -0.14
CA LEU A 59 -12.43 -9.25 1.19
C LEU A 59 -13.42 -10.03 2.06
N THR A 60 -12.95 -10.61 3.15
CA THR A 60 -13.84 -11.30 4.09
C THR A 60 -14.80 -10.29 4.72
N MET A 61 -15.98 -10.74 5.13
CA MET A 61 -16.97 -9.88 5.79
C MET A 61 -16.38 -9.13 7.00
N GLY A 62 -15.56 -9.78 7.82
CA GLY A 62 -14.90 -9.12 8.96
C GLY A 62 -13.91 -8.03 8.53
N MET A 63 -13.26 -8.16 7.37
CA MET A 63 -12.37 -7.12 6.84
C MET A 63 -13.16 -5.93 6.30
N LEU A 64 -14.30 -6.16 5.66
CA LEU A 64 -15.20 -5.10 5.20
C LEU A 64 -15.75 -4.26 6.36
N GLU A 65 -16.06 -4.89 7.48
CA GLU A 65 -16.49 -4.20 8.70
C GLU A 65 -15.38 -3.27 9.21
N ILE A 66 -14.15 -3.77 9.34
CA ILE A 66 -13.00 -2.97 9.82
C ILE A 66 -12.68 -1.81 8.86
N LEU A 67 -12.70 -2.06 7.55
CA LEU A 67 -12.35 -1.05 6.54
C LEU A 67 -13.39 0.06 6.40
N ASN A 68 -14.66 -0.21 6.72
CA ASN A 68 -15.73 0.79 6.70
C ASN A 68 -16.10 1.32 8.11
N ASP A 69 -15.47 0.85 9.19
CA ASP A 69 -15.75 1.30 10.56
C ASP A 69 -15.33 2.76 10.74
N ILE A 70 -16.31 3.67 10.77
CA ILE A 70 -16.09 5.09 11.01
C ILE A 70 -15.63 5.28 12.46
N TYR A 71 -14.48 5.93 12.62
CA TYR A 71 -13.83 6.07 13.92
C TYR A 71 -14.69 6.83 14.93
N ALA A 72 -15.05 8.07 14.60
CA ALA A 72 -15.84 8.97 15.44
C ALA A 72 -17.24 9.08 14.88
N ASN A 73 -17.97 7.97 14.89
CA ASN A 73 -19.32 7.93 14.33
C ASN A 73 -20.21 8.99 15.03
N PRO A 74 -20.72 10.00 14.29
CA PRO A 74 -21.53 11.07 14.87
C PRO A 74 -22.77 10.59 15.62
N ALA A 75 -23.34 9.44 15.22
CA ALA A 75 -24.49 8.85 15.88
C ALA A 75 -24.16 8.28 17.27
N LYS A 76 -22.89 7.91 17.51
CA LYS A 76 -22.42 7.38 18.80
C LYS A 76 -21.81 8.44 19.70
N VAL A 77 -21.06 9.38 19.12
CA VAL A 77 -20.31 10.41 19.84
C VAL A 77 -21.18 11.64 20.14
N GLY A 78 -22.18 11.91 19.29
CA GLY A 78 -22.93 13.15 19.31
C GLY A 78 -22.23 14.25 18.50
N PRO A 79 -22.97 15.09 17.76
CA PRO A 79 -22.38 16.07 16.85
C PRO A 79 -21.61 17.18 17.57
N ARG A 80 -21.90 17.47 18.84
CA ARG A 80 -21.27 18.58 19.59
C ARG A 80 -19.89 18.24 20.15
N ASP A 81 -19.57 16.95 20.28
CA ASP A 81 -18.31 16.48 20.87
C ASP A 81 -17.38 15.82 19.84
N LEU A 82 -17.74 15.86 18.55
CA LEU A 82 -17.03 15.15 17.48
C LEU A 82 -15.53 15.47 17.45
N VAL A 83 -15.16 16.75 17.38
CA VAL A 83 -13.75 17.16 17.19
C VAL A 83 -12.92 16.76 18.41
N ASP A 84 -13.39 17.07 19.61
CA ASP A 84 -12.68 16.73 20.86
C ASP A 84 -12.53 15.21 21.02
N TRP A 85 -13.61 14.46 20.77
CA TRP A 85 -13.60 13.01 20.85
C TRP A 85 -12.70 12.40 19.78
N PHE A 86 -12.72 12.89 18.54
CA PHE A 86 -11.84 12.41 17.47
C PHE A 86 -10.38 12.57 17.86
N MET A 87 -10.01 13.73 18.42
CA MET A 87 -8.64 14.06 18.77
C MET A 87 -8.14 13.32 20.04
N THR A 88 -9.03 13.03 20.99
CA THR A 88 -8.65 12.47 22.30
C THR A 88 -9.09 11.04 22.56
N ASN A 89 -10.05 10.51 21.79
CA ASN A 89 -10.80 9.28 22.07
C ASN A 89 -11.50 9.31 23.45
N GLY A 90 -11.89 10.50 23.94
CA GLY A 90 -12.34 10.71 25.32
C GLY A 90 -11.24 10.53 26.39
N GLY A 91 -9.99 10.37 25.95
CA GLY A 91 -8.83 10.19 26.81
C GLY A 91 -8.37 11.49 27.49
N LYS A 92 -7.59 11.33 28.56
CA LYS A 92 -7.01 12.46 29.32
C LYS A 92 -5.52 12.68 29.06
N GLU A 93 -4.97 12.09 27.98
CA GLU A 93 -3.55 12.22 27.65
C GLU A 93 -3.20 13.70 27.40
N PRO A 94 -2.24 14.29 28.14
CA PRO A 94 -1.94 15.72 28.04
C PRO A 94 -1.58 16.18 26.62
N ARG A 95 -0.78 15.38 25.90
CA ARG A 95 -0.37 15.69 24.53
C ARG A 95 -1.57 15.76 23.58
N ARG A 96 -2.47 14.77 23.64
CA ARG A 96 -3.68 14.72 22.80
C ARG A 96 -4.64 15.84 23.12
N ARG A 97 -4.75 16.23 24.40
CA ARG A 97 -5.57 17.38 24.81
C ARG A 97 -5.06 18.70 24.25
N TYR A 98 -3.76 18.94 24.32
CA TYR A 98 -3.17 20.13 23.70
C TYR A 98 -3.43 20.17 22.19
N GLN A 99 -3.25 19.04 21.51
CA GLN A 99 -3.55 18.94 20.08
C GLN A 99 -5.04 19.19 19.79
N ALA A 100 -5.93 18.59 20.59
CA ALA A 100 -7.37 18.78 20.48
C ALA A 100 -7.76 20.24 20.68
N GLU A 101 -7.16 20.93 21.65
CA GLU A 101 -7.38 22.35 21.89
C GLU A 101 -6.98 23.18 20.67
N VAL A 102 -5.79 22.99 20.11
CA VAL A 102 -5.34 23.70 18.91
C VAL A 102 -6.29 23.45 17.73
N VAL A 103 -6.74 22.21 17.53
CA VAL A 103 -7.69 21.86 16.47
C VAL A 103 -9.06 22.48 16.74
N ASN A 104 -9.57 22.44 17.97
CA ASN A 104 -10.87 23.02 18.36
C ASN A 104 -10.93 24.55 18.21
N HIS A 105 -9.77 25.23 18.23
CA HIS A 105 -9.71 26.66 17.94
C HIS A 105 -10.03 26.98 16.47
N PHE A 106 -9.93 26.02 15.56
CA PHE A 106 -10.27 26.20 14.15
C PHE A 106 -11.47 25.35 13.72
N CYS A 107 -11.45 24.06 14.06
CA CYS A 107 -12.49 23.10 13.76
C CYS A 107 -13.58 23.08 14.83
N HIS A 108 -14.82 23.39 14.46
CA HIS A 108 -15.94 23.42 15.39
C HIS A 108 -16.90 22.25 15.19
N SER A 109 -17.17 21.48 16.26
CA SER A 109 -18.11 20.37 16.21
C SER A 109 -19.52 20.76 15.73
N SER A 110 -19.95 22.00 15.97
CA SER A 110 -21.25 22.52 15.49
C SER A 110 -21.39 22.50 13.98
N GLU A 111 -20.29 22.62 13.23
CA GLU A 111 -20.30 22.63 11.77
C GLU A 111 -20.71 21.29 11.15
N LEU A 112 -20.62 20.20 11.92
CA LEU A 112 -21.17 18.93 11.49
C LEU A 112 -22.70 19.04 11.31
N GLN A 113 -23.37 19.82 12.16
CA GLN A 113 -24.81 20.04 12.04
C GLN A 113 -25.12 20.80 10.76
N ASP A 114 -24.32 21.81 10.44
CA ASP A 114 -24.45 22.58 9.19
C ASP A 114 -24.27 21.68 7.96
N LEU A 115 -23.29 20.78 7.99
CA LEU A 115 -23.07 19.78 6.94
C LEU A 115 -24.23 18.78 6.83
N GLN A 116 -24.79 18.34 7.94
CA GLN A 116 -25.91 17.39 7.96
C GLN A 116 -27.22 18.02 7.50
N SER A 117 -27.48 19.29 7.84
CA SER A 117 -28.72 19.99 7.50
C SER A 117 -28.66 20.74 6.16
N SER A 118 -27.54 20.69 5.44
CA SER A 118 -27.29 21.51 4.25
C SER A 118 -27.60 22.99 4.50
N SER A 119 -27.04 23.52 5.61
CA SER A 119 -27.27 24.88 6.09
C SER A 119 -26.89 25.96 5.06
N SER A 120 -27.60 27.09 5.08
CA SER A 120 -27.29 28.26 4.24
C SER A 120 -25.96 28.94 4.63
N HIS A 121 -25.41 28.62 5.80
CA HIS A 121 -24.09 29.08 6.25
C HIS A 121 -22.93 28.39 5.52
N LEU A 122 -23.20 27.30 4.79
CA LEU A 122 -22.17 26.59 4.05
C LEU A 122 -21.66 27.42 2.87
N SER A 123 -20.35 27.42 2.70
CA SER A 123 -19.70 28.03 1.55
C SER A 123 -20.15 27.33 0.27
N SER A 124 -20.61 28.11 -0.71
CA SER A 124 -20.90 27.63 -2.07
C SER A 124 -19.63 27.39 -2.89
N LYS A 125 -18.45 27.71 -2.34
CA LYS A 125 -17.16 27.53 -3.00
C LYS A 125 -16.87 26.05 -3.21
N ARG A 126 -16.61 25.68 -4.46
CA ARG A 126 -16.20 24.32 -4.83
C ARG A 126 -14.68 24.15 -4.66
N SER A 127 -14.23 23.98 -3.43
CA SER A 127 -12.81 23.85 -3.04
C SER A 127 -12.32 22.40 -2.93
N CYS A 128 -13.23 21.43 -2.95
CA CYS A 128 -12.94 20.02 -2.67
C CYS A 128 -12.95 19.18 -3.96
N LEU A 129 -12.26 18.05 -3.95
CA LEU A 129 -12.25 17.08 -5.05
C LEU A 129 -12.00 15.68 -4.49
N ILE A 130 -12.78 14.70 -4.95
CA ILE A 130 -12.58 13.28 -4.66
C ILE A 130 -12.30 12.55 -5.97
N ASP A 131 -11.18 11.80 -6.03
CA ASP A 131 -10.86 10.87 -7.12
C ASP A 131 -10.85 9.45 -6.58
N ASP A 132 -12.01 8.79 -6.69
CA ASP A 132 -12.18 7.38 -6.37
C ASP A 132 -11.82 6.54 -7.59
N ARG A 133 -11.03 5.48 -7.38
CA ARG A 133 -10.63 4.55 -8.43
C ARG A 133 -10.72 3.13 -7.94
N THR A 134 -11.07 2.23 -8.85
CA THR A 134 -10.93 0.79 -8.69
C THR A 134 -9.79 0.29 -9.57
N SER A 135 -9.11 -0.77 -9.15
CA SER A 135 -8.07 -1.46 -9.91
C SER A 135 -8.44 -2.93 -10.04
N ASN A 136 -8.31 -3.46 -11.26
CA ASN A 136 -8.37 -4.91 -11.50
C ASN A 136 -6.96 -5.55 -11.59
N GLY A 137 -5.94 -4.87 -11.05
CA GLY A 137 -4.51 -5.22 -11.15
C GLY A 137 -3.83 -4.64 -12.40
N ILE A 138 -4.55 -4.58 -13.53
CA ILE A 138 -3.96 -4.13 -14.81
C ILE A 138 -4.33 -2.68 -15.12
N VAL A 139 -5.57 -2.28 -14.80
CA VAL A 139 -6.13 -0.98 -15.18
C VAL A 139 -6.82 -0.34 -13.98
N SER A 140 -6.33 0.85 -13.63
CA SER A 140 -7.01 1.72 -12.68
C SER A 140 -8.13 2.52 -13.36
N THR A 141 -9.38 2.21 -13.04
CA THR A 141 -10.58 2.85 -13.60
C THR A 141 -11.18 3.84 -12.61
N ARG A 142 -11.54 5.04 -13.08
CA ARG A 142 -12.19 6.07 -12.24
C ARG A 142 -13.64 5.68 -11.92
N LEU A 143 -14.02 5.84 -10.66
CA LEU A 143 -15.39 5.67 -10.19
C LEU A 143 -16.12 7.02 -10.15
N GLY A 144 -17.08 7.18 -11.06
CA GLY A 144 -17.88 8.39 -11.19
C GLY A 144 -17.13 9.58 -11.82
N GLN A 145 -17.74 10.76 -11.71
CA GLN A 145 -17.21 11.99 -12.32
C GLN A 145 -16.27 12.75 -11.37
N ARG A 146 -15.09 13.11 -11.87
CA ARG A 146 -14.15 14.00 -11.19
C ARG A 146 -14.59 15.44 -11.42
N LYS A 147 -15.33 16.02 -10.47
CA LYS A 147 -15.78 17.42 -10.52
C LYS A 147 -15.48 18.15 -9.20
N PRO A 148 -15.26 19.47 -9.22
CA PRO A 148 -15.12 20.27 -8.02
C PRO A 148 -16.37 20.18 -7.14
N LEU A 149 -16.18 19.96 -5.84
CA LEU A 149 -17.22 19.77 -4.82
C LEU A 149 -17.18 20.88 -3.77
N THR A 150 -18.35 21.24 -3.23
CA THR A 150 -18.43 21.99 -1.97
C THR A 150 -18.09 21.10 -0.77
N SER A 151 -17.87 21.68 0.41
CA SER A 151 -17.60 20.89 1.64
C SER A 151 -18.75 19.93 1.98
N HIS A 152 -20.01 20.34 1.73
CA HIS A 152 -21.18 19.46 1.90
C HIS A 152 -21.24 18.35 0.86
N GLU A 153 -21.04 18.66 -0.43
CA GLU A 153 -21.01 17.63 -1.49
C GLU A 153 -19.87 16.61 -1.24
N MET A 154 -18.72 17.07 -0.72
CA MET A 154 -17.62 16.21 -0.31
C MET A 154 -18.02 15.32 0.87
N TYR A 155 -18.60 15.87 1.94
CA TYR A 155 -19.06 15.11 3.10
C TYR A 155 -20.06 14.01 2.69
N SER A 156 -21.07 14.36 1.90
CA SER A 156 -22.07 13.41 1.39
C SER A 156 -21.44 12.27 0.59
N ARG A 157 -20.39 12.57 -0.19
CA ARG A 157 -19.67 11.55 -0.97
C ARG A 157 -18.74 10.69 -0.11
N LEU A 158 -18.17 11.23 0.96
CA LEU A 158 -17.33 10.48 1.89
C LEU A 158 -18.14 9.54 2.79
N LEU A 159 -19.42 9.83 3.03
CA LEU A 159 -20.36 8.92 3.73
C LEU A 159 -20.65 7.64 2.95
N GLU A 160 -20.47 7.64 1.63
CA GLU A 160 -20.64 6.44 0.82
C GLU A 160 -19.57 5.40 1.19
N LYS A 161 -20.02 4.16 1.46
CA LYS A 161 -19.14 3.02 1.78
C LYS A 161 -18.10 2.86 0.68
N ARG A 162 -16.83 2.76 1.07
CA ARG A 162 -15.70 2.58 0.16
C ARG A 162 -15.66 1.14 -0.39
N PHE A 163 -15.99 0.17 0.47
CA PHE A 163 -16.00 -1.24 0.13
C PHE A 163 -17.41 -1.81 0.32
N HIS A 164 -17.92 -2.47 -0.72
CA HIS A 164 -19.25 -3.04 -0.80
C HIS A 164 -19.21 -4.56 -0.63
N GLU A 165 -20.25 -5.07 0.03
CA GLU A 165 -20.48 -6.51 0.14
C GLU A 165 -20.91 -7.09 -1.23
N PRO A 166 -20.54 -8.34 -1.52
CA PRO A 166 -21.07 -9.03 -2.68
C PRO A 166 -22.60 -9.14 -2.56
N PRO A 167 -23.36 -8.88 -3.64
CA PRO A 167 -24.81 -8.86 -3.59
C PRO A 167 -25.36 -10.25 -3.29
N SER A 168 -26.12 -10.40 -2.20
CA SER A 168 -26.69 -11.69 -1.77
C SER A 168 -27.63 -12.33 -2.80
N ASN A 169 -28.24 -11.52 -3.68
CA ASN A 169 -29.25 -11.95 -4.65
C ASN A 169 -28.74 -11.92 -6.10
N GLY A 170 -27.42 -11.91 -6.34
CA GLY A 170 -26.86 -11.87 -7.69
C GLY A 170 -27.11 -10.55 -8.45
N GLY A 171 -27.48 -9.48 -7.75
CA GLY A 171 -27.62 -8.13 -8.32
C GLY A 171 -26.30 -7.56 -8.84
N PRO A 172 -26.32 -6.38 -9.49
CA PRO A 172 -25.10 -5.76 -10.00
C PRO A 172 -24.14 -5.43 -8.85
N LYS A 173 -22.92 -6.00 -8.91
CA LYS A 173 -21.84 -5.75 -7.95
C LYS A 173 -21.40 -4.29 -8.07
N ARG A 174 -21.53 -3.52 -6.99
CA ARG A 174 -20.94 -2.17 -6.93
C ARG A 174 -19.41 -2.29 -6.85
N PRO A 175 -18.65 -1.53 -7.64
CA PRO A 175 -17.20 -1.61 -7.63
C PRO A 175 -16.66 -1.05 -6.31
N ASN A 176 -15.68 -1.73 -5.74
CA ASN A 176 -14.95 -1.24 -4.57
C ASN A 176 -14.03 -0.09 -4.96
N THR A 177 -13.85 0.85 -4.06
CA THR A 177 -12.92 1.96 -4.24
C THR A 177 -11.56 1.56 -3.67
N ASP A 178 -10.69 1.04 -4.52
CA ASP A 178 -9.33 0.62 -4.13
C ASP A 178 -8.44 1.81 -3.78
N ARG A 179 -8.63 2.96 -4.43
CA ARG A 179 -7.92 4.22 -4.11
C ARG A 179 -8.90 5.37 -4.00
N ARG A 180 -8.84 6.12 -2.90
CA ARG A 180 -9.58 7.37 -2.69
C ARG A 180 -8.60 8.51 -2.43
N LEU A 181 -8.53 9.47 -3.35
CA LEU A 181 -7.77 10.71 -3.15
C LEU A 181 -8.74 11.84 -2.77
N VAL A 182 -8.48 12.50 -1.65
CA VAL A 182 -9.25 13.67 -1.19
C VAL A 182 -8.34 14.89 -1.29
N PHE A 183 -8.73 15.85 -2.12
CA PHE A 183 -8.03 17.11 -2.29
C PHE A 183 -8.91 18.26 -1.82
N ILE A 184 -8.36 19.12 -0.97
CA ILE A 184 -9.07 20.27 -0.40
C ILE A 184 -8.20 21.50 -0.60
N MET A 185 -8.64 22.43 -1.45
CA MET A 185 -7.95 23.68 -1.71
C MET A 185 -8.33 24.72 -0.65
N ASN A 186 -7.35 25.24 0.08
CA ASN A 186 -7.57 26.13 1.23
C ASN A 186 -8.63 25.57 2.20
N PRO A 187 -8.33 24.43 2.87
CA PRO A 187 -9.23 23.77 3.81
C PRO A 187 -9.91 24.75 4.76
N ASP A 188 -11.23 24.77 4.72
CA ASP A 188 -12.06 25.42 5.73
C ASP A 188 -12.45 24.41 6.82
N SER A 189 -13.01 24.95 7.90
CA SER A 189 -13.36 24.14 9.06
C SER A 189 -14.40 23.05 8.70
N HIS A 190 -15.43 23.41 7.91
CA HIS A 190 -16.44 22.45 7.42
C HIS A 190 -15.82 21.27 6.66
N ALA A 191 -14.88 21.52 5.74
CA ALA A 191 -14.23 20.45 5.00
C ALA A 191 -13.44 19.51 5.94
N LEU A 192 -12.70 20.06 6.91
CA LEU A 192 -11.93 19.27 7.87
C LEU A 192 -12.81 18.48 8.84
N VAL A 193 -13.90 19.08 9.33
CA VAL A 193 -14.90 18.38 10.17
C VAL A 193 -15.57 17.25 9.39
N GLY A 194 -15.89 17.47 8.11
CA GLY A 194 -16.42 16.43 7.22
C GLY A 194 -15.46 15.23 7.07
N VAL A 195 -14.16 15.49 6.94
CA VAL A 195 -13.14 14.42 6.94
C VAL A 195 -13.11 13.68 8.28
N MET A 196 -13.10 14.38 9.42
CA MET A 196 -13.13 13.73 10.74
C MET A 196 -14.35 12.83 10.95
N ALA A 197 -15.53 13.31 10.53
CA ALA A 197 -16.81 12.61 10.69
C ALA A 197 -16.93 11.33 9.84
N THR A 198 -16.14 11.23 8.77
CA THR A 198 -16.21 10.13 7.80
C THR A 198 -14.97 9.24 7.81
N ALA A 199 -13.96 9.60 8.62
CA ALA A 199 -12.69 8.91 8.69
C ALA A 199 -12.82 7.46 9.22
N PRO A 200 -12.35 6.47 8.46
CA PRO A 200 -12.21 5.11 8.95
C PRO A 200 -11.24 5.01 10.13
N ARG A 201 -11.49 4.04 11.02
CA ARG A 201 -10.71 3.80 12.24
C ARG A 201 -9.22 3.61 12.01
N TYR A 202 -8.82 2.99 10.90
CA TYR A 202 -7.42 2.78 10.58
C TYR A 202 -6.68 4.09 10.23
N GLN A 203 -7.37 5.13 9.75
CA GLN A 203 -6.77 6.43 9.40
C GLN A 203 -6.63 7.40 10.58
N LYS A 204 -7.21 7.06 11.74
CA LYS A 204 -7.38 8.02 12.85
C LYS A 204 -6.09 8.68 13.32
N ASN A 205 -5.00 7.92 13.50
CA ASN A 205 -3.81 8.43 14.18
C ASN A 205 -3.13 9.48 13.32
N ALA A 206 -3.07 9.18 12.03
CA ALA A 206 -2.50 10.02 11.01
C ALA A 206 -3.34 11.27 10.78
N LEU A 207 -4.66 11.13 10.64
CA LEU A 207 -5.55 12.29 10.53
C LEU A 207 -5.44 13.21 11.74
N ILE A 208 -5.33 12.69 12.97
CA ILE A 208 -5.09 13.55 14.14
C ILE A 208 -3.77 14.33 13.99
N HIS A 209 -2.72 13.66 13.54
CA HIS A 209 -1.42 14.29 13.31
C HIS A 209 -1.49 15.34 12.19
N PHE A 210 -2.14 15.02 11.08
CA PHE A 210 -2.37 15.89 9.93
C PHE A 210 -3.11 17.17 10.32
N LEU A 211 -4.24 17.01 11.01
CA LEU A 211 -5.10 18.12 11.43
C LEU A 211 -4.33 19.07 12.35
N PHE A 212 -3.64 18.51 13.34
CA PHE A 212 -2.81 19.31 14.25
C PHE A 212 -1.69 20.03 13.49
N SER A 213 -0.89 19.32 12.70
CA SER A 213 0.26 19.90 11.99
C SER A 213 -0.15 20.92 10.93
N TYR A 214 -1.29 20.73 10.28
CA TYR A 214 -1.87 21.70 9.36
C TYR A 214 -2.36 22.96 10.10
N ILE A 215 -3.13 22.82 11.18
CA ILE A 215 -3.71 23.96 11.88
C ILE A 215 -2.63 24.76 12.62
N ALA A 216 -1.70 24.07 13.28
CA ALA A 216 -0.56 24.66 13.96
C ALA A 216 0.52 25.21 13.01
N SER A 217 0.41 24.93 11.70
CA SER A 217 1.42 25.24 10.69
C SER A 217 2.81 24.70 11.04
N GLN A 218 2.85 23.47 11.58
CA GLN A 218 4.11 22.80 11.90
C GLN A 218 4.68 22.09 10.66
N PRO A 219 5.97 22.29 10.35
CA PRO A 219 6.65 21.48 9.36
C PRO A 219 6.79 20.05 9.87
N TYR A 220 6.56 19.07 9.00
CA TYR A 220 6.73 17.66 9.34
C TYR A 220 6.92 16.84 8.08
N ILE A 221 7.89 15.94 8.08
CA ILE A 221 8.02 14.92 7.05
C ILE A 221 8.29 13.62 7.80
N GLY A 222 7.53 12.58 7.52
CA GLY A 222 7.62 11.33 8.28
C GLY A 222 7.05 10.14 7.53
N VAL A 223 7.60 8.96 7.82
CA VAL A 223 7.01 7.67 7.46
C VAL A 223 6.75 6.89 8.73
N LEU A 224 5.50 6.46 8.91
CA LEU A 224 5.08 5.59 9.99
C LEU A 224 4.69 4.24 9.40
N SER A 225 5.36 3.18 9.85
CA SER A 225 4.95 1.79 9.61
C SER A 225 4.55 1.17 10.94
N LYS A 226 3.35 0.61 11.01
CA LYS A 226 2.91 -0.18 12.17
C LYS A 226 2.73 -1.63 11.75
N PRO A 227 3.57 -2.56 12.24
CA PRO A 227 3.52 -3.96 11.82
C PRO A 227 2.42 -4.79 12.51
N GLN A 228 1.46 -4.18 13.23
CA GLN A 228 0.47 -4.94 14.02
C GLN A 228 -0.88 -5.08 13.30
N GLY A 229 -1.15 -6.32 12.86
CA GLY A 229 -2.44 -6.76 12.31
C GLY A 229 -2.61 -6.45 10.83
N LEU A 230 -2.69 -5.17 10.49
CA LEU A 230 -2.81 -4.66 9.13
C LEU A 230 -1.56 -3.83 8.83
N VAL A 231 -0.80 -4.19 7.80
CA VAL A 231 0.39 -3.43 7.42
C VAL A 231 -0.07 -2.13 6.78
N THR A 232 -0.10 -1.07 7.58
CA THR A 232 -0.41 0.29 7.13
C THR A 232 0.89 1.08 7.01
N TYR A 233 1.11 1.65 5.83
CA TYR A 233 2.13 2.68 5.61
C TYR A 233 1.44 4.04 5.61
N GLU A 234 2.02 4.95 6.38
CA GLU A 234 1.61 6.34 6.46
C GLU A 234 2.82 7.18 6.04
N LEU A 235 2.71 7.87 4.91
CA LEU A 235 3.64 8.92 4.53
C LEU A 235 2.95 10.26 4.79
N SER A 236 3.61 11.12 5.57
CA SER A 236 3.12 12.45 5.90
C SER A 236 4.13 13.50 5.48
N PHE A 237 3.62 14.57 4.86
CA PHE A 237 4.40 15.71 4.40
C PHE A 237 3.63 17.00 4.67
N HIS A 238 4.22 17.88 5.49
CA HIS A 238 3.71 19.18 5.87
C HIS A 238 4.83 20.19 5.65
N LEU A 239 4.60 21.09 4.68
CA LEU A 239 5.55 22.16 4.36
C LEU A 239 4.84 23.51 4.47
N PRO A 240 5.01 24.23 5.58
CA PRO A 240 4.75 25.65 5.66
C PRO A 240 5.68 26.39 4.70
N PHE A 241 5.13 27.37 3.98
CA PHE A 241 5.90 28.25 3.11
C PHE A 241 5.26 29.63 3.10
N TYR A 242 5.95 30.61 2.53
CA TYR A 242 5.41 31.95 2.37
C TYR A 242 5.22 32.27 0.89
N SER A 243 4.12 32.95 0.58
CA SER A 243 3.80 33.46 -0.75
C SER A 243 3.92 34.98 -0.74
N TRP A 244 4.80 35.51 -1.58
CA TRP A 244 4.91 36.96 -1.81
C TRP A 244 3.75 37.45 -2.66
N LYS A 245 3.10 38.54 -2.24
CA LYS A 245 1.99 39.16 -2.96
C LYS A 245 2.14 40.66 -3.03
N LEU A 246 2.06 41.22 -4.24
CA LEU A 246 1.99 42.65 -4.48
C LEU A 246 0.52 43.08 -4.63
N THR A 247 -0.03 43.79 -3.64
CA THR A 247 -1.46 44.13 -3.61
C THR A 247 -1.73 45.49 -2.99
N HIS A 248 -2.82 46.17 -3.39
CA HIS A 248 -3.21 47.47 -2.84
C HIS A 248 -3.74 47.42 -1.40
N ARG A 249 -4.25 46.26 -0.97
CA ARG A 249 -4.84 46.04 0.34
C ARG A 249 -4.28 44.76 0.92
N GLU A 250 -4.08 44.74 2.23
CA GLU A 250 -3.62 43.57 2.96
C GLU A 250 -4.49 42.34 2.61
N PRO A 251 -3.88 41.26 2.07
CA PRO A 251 -4.59 40.01 1.85
C PRO A 251 -5.14 39.49 3.16
N ARG A 252 -6.44 39.17 3.23
CA ARG A 252 -7.05 38.58 4.43
C ARG A 252 -7.24 37.08 4.27
N ASP A 253 -6.76 36.31 5.24
CA ASP A 253 -7.19 34.91 5.37
C ASP A 253 -8.60 34.89 5.94
N ILE A 254 -9.55 34.42 5.13
CA ILE A 254 -10.96 34.30 5.50
C ILE A 254 -11.22 33.12 6.44
N ARG A 255 -10.24 32.24 6.63
CA ARG A 255 -10.33 31.12 7.57
C ARG A 255 -10.00 31.64 8.95
N LEU A 256 -11.02 31.83 9.76
CA LEU A 256 -10.88 32.40 11.10
C LEU A 256 -10.91 31.30 12.15
N ARG A 257 -10.14 31.51 13.21
CA ARG A 257 -10.20 30.75 14.45
C ARG A 257 -11.36 31.26 15.30
N ARG A 258 -11.62 30.56 16.41
CA ARG A 258 -12.67 30.89 17.39
C ARG A 258 -12.54 32.30 17.97
N ASP A 259 -11.32 32.77 18.13
CA ASP A 259 -11.00 34.11 18.63
C ASP A 259 -11.11 35.21 17.54
N GLY A 260 -11.52 34.84 16.32
CA GLY A 260 -11.60 35.73 15.16
C GLY A 260 -10.26 35.99 14.48
N SER A 261 -9.15 35.43 14.97
CA SER A 261 -7.85 35.58 14.34
C SER A 261 -7.74 34.72 13.06
N PRO A 262 -6.97 35.14 12.05
CA PRO A 262 -6.79 34.36 10.84
C PRO A 262 -5.98 33.08 11.10
N LEU A 263 -6.29 32.02 10.37
CA LEU A 263 -5.57 30.75 10.44
C LEU A 263 -4.10 30.88 9.99
N ARG A 264 -3.85 31.72 8.99
CA ARG A 264 -2.52 32.04 8.46
C ARG A 264 -2.19 33.52 8.64
N LYS A 265 -0.93 33.78 8.96
CA LYS A 265 -0.42 35.15 9.15
C LYS A 265 -0.13 35.83 7.82
N VAL A 266 -0.24 37.15 7.82
CA VAL A 266 0.18 38.03 6.74
C VAL A 266 1.08 39.08 7.35
N GLU A 267 2.23 39.29 6.73
CA GLU A 267 3.23 40.27 7.17
C GLU A 267 3.38 41.35 6.09
N ASP A 268 3.33 42.62 6.50
CA ASP A 268 3.60 43.77 5.63
C ASP A 268 5.11 43.95 5.46
N MET A 269 5.58 43.89 4.22
CA MET A 269 6.98 44.03 3.84
C MET A 269 7.34 45.46 3.43
N SER A 270 6.46 46.44 3.70
CA SER A 270 6.69 47.87 3.41
C SER A 270 8.00 48.40 4.01
N CYS A 271 8.47 47.83 5.12
CA CYS A 271 9.75 48.17 5.73
C CYS A 271 10.97 47.95 4.81
N LEU A 272 10.87 47.07 3.81
CA LEU A 272 11.97 46.77 2.87
C LEU A 272 12.10 47.79 1.74
N ARG A 273 11.12 48.70 1.56
CA ARG A 273 11.12 49.66 0.43
C ARG A 273 12.03 50.86 0.61
N GLY A 274 12.54 51.14 1.82
CA GLY A 274 13.28 52.37 2.10
C GLY A 274 12.45 53.63 1.77
N ASP A 275 13.13 54.73 1.39
CA ASP A 275 12.50 56.02 1.05
C ASP A 275 11.90 56.08 -0.37
N SER A 276 11.69 54.92 -1.00
CA SER A 276 11.14 54.82 -2.35
C SER A 276 9.72 55.44 -2.42
N PRO A 277 9.40 56.20 -3.48
CA PRO A 277 8.09 56.84 -3.62
C PRO A 277 6.96 55.82 -3.47
N LYS A 278 5.87 56.24 -2.80
CA LYS A 278 4.71 55.42 -2.45
C LYS A 278 4.06 54.78 -3.70
N ALA A 279 4.55 53.61 -4.10
CA ALA A 279 3.87 52.81 -5.11
C ALA A 279 2.50 52.37 -4.53
N PRO A 280 1.43 52.37 -5.34
CA PRO A 280 0.08 52.18 -4.83
C PRO A 280 -0.17 50.76 -4.31
N ALA A 281 0.63 49.77 -4.72
CA ALA A 281 0.58 48.41 -4.21
C ALA A 281 1.67 48.20 -3.15
N MET A 282 1.35 47.46 -2.09
CA MET A 282 2.26 47.06 -1.01
C MET A 282 2.64 45.60 -1.15
N ASP A 283 3.82 45.27 -0.66
CA ASP A 283 4.37 43.93 -0.68
C ASP A 283 3.99 43.21 0.62
N TYR A 284 3.37 42.03 0.49
CA TYR A 284 2.95 41.21 1.63
C TYR A 284 3.52 39.81 1.54
N LEU A 285 3.91 39.26 2.69
CA LEU A 285 4.31 37.88 2.84
C LEU A 285 3.15 37.10 3.49
N CYS A 286 2.53 36.20 2.74
CA CYS A 286 1.38 35.43 3.19
C CYS A 286 1.80 34.01 3.57
N GLN A 287 1.53 33.58 4.80
CA GLN A 287 1.79 32.22 5.22
C GLN A 287 0.85 31.23 4.51
N ALA A 288 1.41 30.15 4.01
CA ALA A 288 0.72 29.08 3.30
C ALA A 288 1.28 27.72 3.73
N GLN A 289 0.59 26.64 3.38
CA GLN A 289 1.05 25.30 3.70
C GLN A 289 0.50 24.29 2.70
N ILE A 290 1.37 23.38 2.28
CA ILE A 290 1.00 22.13 1.61
C ILE A 290 1.06 21.02 2.65
N ALA A 291 0.01 20.19 2.68
CA ALA A 291 -0.07 19.03 3.54
C ALA A 291 -0.56 17.84 2.71
N VAL A 292 0.14 16.70 2.82
CA VAL A 292 -0.15 15.45 2.12
C VAL A 292 0.03 14.31 3.11
N ASP A 293 -1.02 13.49 3.23
CA ASP A 293 -0.97 12.21 3.92
C ASP A 293 -1.38 11.12 2.94
N GLU A 294 -0.53 10.12 2.80
CA GLU A 294 -0.79 8.94 1.98
C GLU A 294 -0.93 7.70 2.87
N PHE A 295 -2.01 6.96 2.65
CA PHE A 295 -2.32 5.73 3.36
C PHE A 295 -2.33 4.58 2.38
N ASP A 296 -1.39 3.67 2.56
CA ASP A 296 -1.43 2.40 1.85
C ASP A 296 -1.82 1.26 2.81
N PHE A 297 -2.66 0.39 2.29
CA PHE A 297 -3.14 -0.81 2.95
C PHE A 297 -2.75 -1.99 2.09
N ALA A 298 -1.64 -2.63 2.44
CA ALA A 298 -1.22 -3.85 1.79
C ALA A 298 -2.07 -5.01 2.32
N LEU A 299 -3.11 -5.40 1.58
CA LEU A 299 -3.52 -6.80 1.59
C LEU A 299 -2.33 -7.56 1.03
N ALA A 300 -1.85 -8.57 1.75
CA ALA A 300 -0.68 -9.36 1.39
C ALA A 300 -0.85 -10.17 0.07
N SER A 301 -1.76 -9.81 -0.82
CA SER A 301 -2.02 -10.50 -2.07
C SER A 301 -2.18 -9.52 -3.23
N LYS A 302 -1.11 -9.46 -4.04
CA LYS A 302 -0.98 -8.84 -5.38
C LYS A 302 -0.99 -7.30 -5.36
N GLU A 303 0.02 -6.58 -5.85
CA GLU A 303 0.90 -6.80 -7.00
C GLU A 303 2.18 -5.99 -6.72
N SER A 304 3.32 -6.66 -6.61
CA SER A 304 4.54 -6.13 -5.97
C SER A 304 5.34 -5.09 -6.78
N GLN A 305 4.79 -4.59 -7.90
CA GLN A 305 5.47 -3.64 -8.78
C GLN A 305 5.05 -2.19 -8.60
N GLU A 306 3.77 -1.89 -8.33
CA GLU A 306 3.32 -0.51 -8.11
C GLU A 306 3.92 0.13 -6.84
N PRO A 307 3.96 -0.55 -5.68
CA PRO A 307 4.56 0.01 -4.47
C PRO A 307 6.05 0.30 -4.65
N LEU A 308 6.76 -0.57 -5.38
CA LEU A 308 8.18 -0.41 -5.67
C LEU A 308 8.45 0.76 -6.63
N ALA A 309 7.61 0.94 -7.64
CA ALA A 309 7.72 2.06 -8.58
C ALA A 309 7.44 3.40 -7.89
N TRP A 310 6.41 3.46 -7.04
CA TRP A 310 6.13 4.62 -6.19
C TRP A 310 7.30 4.89 -5.24
N LEU A 311 7.81 3.88 -4.54
CA LEU A 311 8.91 4.04 -3.58
C LEU A 311 10.16 4.60 -4.26
N ARG A 312 10.48 4.10 -5.47
CA ARG A 312 11.59 4.62 -6.29
C ARG A 312 11.34 6.05 -6.76
N HIS A 313 10.09 6.42 -7.07
CA HIS A 313 9.75 7.79 -7.43
C HIS A 313 9.85 8.74 -6.23
N ALA A 314 9.26 8.37 -5.10
CA ALA A 314 9.35 9.09 -3.84
C ALA A 314 10.80 9.28 -3.43
N ARG A 315 11.63 8.23 -3.49
CA ARG A 315 13.08 8.30 -3.24
C ARG A 315 13.78 9.34 -4.14
N ARG A 316 13.48 9.37 -5.45
CA ARG A 316 14.08 10.39 -6.34
C ARG A 316 13.69 11.80 -5.94
N LYS A 317 12.42 12.03 -5.61
CA LYS A 317 11.95 13.35 -5.14
C LYS A 317 12.50 13.75 -3.78
N LEU A 318 12.67 12.79 -2.87
CA LEU A 318 13.36 13.01 -1.60
C LEU A 318 14.82 13.43 -1.83
N ILE A 319 15.53 12.83 -2.78
CA ILE A 319 16.90 13.22 -3.12
C ILE A 319 16.95 14.66 -3.66
N GLU A 320 16.08 15.01 -4.60
CA GLU A 320 15.98 16.38 -5.14
C GLU A 320 15.70 17.39 -4.01
N LEU A 321 14.78 17.07 -3.11
CA LEU A 321 14.42 17.92 -1.98
C LEU A 321 15.58 18.05 -0.98
N VAL A 322 16.25 16.96 -0.64
CA VAL A 322 17.43 16.95 0.25
C VAL A 322 18.50 17.87 -0.30
N VAL A 323 18.87 17.71 -1.58
CA VAL A 323 19.89 18.55 -2.23
C VAL A 323 19.49 20.03 -2.24
N CYS A 324 18.22 20.32 -2.53
CA CYS A 324 17.71 21.70 -2.51
C CYS A 324 17.79 22.32 -1.10
N LEU A 325 17.40 21.57 -0.07
CA LEU A 325 17.46 22.03 1.31
C LEU A 325 18.89 22.19 1.81
N GLU A 326 19.79 21.25 1.50
CA GLU A 326 21.23 21.37 1.77
C GLU A 326 21.80 22.64 1.13
N THR A 327 21.54 22.85 -0.16
CA THR A 327 22.01 24.05 -0.87
C THR A 327 21.47 25.33 -0.25
N THR A 328 20.21 25.32 0.19
CA THR A 328 19.59 26.48 0.85
C THR A 328 20.22 26.76 2.21
N ILE A 329 20.51 25.72 2.99
CA ILE A 329 21.23 25.84 4.27
C ILE A 329 22.66 26.34 4.03
N ASP A 330 23.37 25.80 3.05
CA ASP A 330 24.73 26.22 2.70
C ASP A 330 24.77 27.69 2.24
N CYS A 331 23.81 28.11 1.43
CA CYS A 331 23.68 29.52 1.04
C CYS A 331 23.47 30.44 2.25
N TRP A 332 22.68 30.01 3.22
CA TRP A 332 22.44 30.76 4.46
C TRP A 332 23.67 30.78 5.37
N ASP A 333 24.35 29.65 5.55
CA ASP A 333 25.54 29.54 6.38
C ASP A 333 26.70 30.41 5.83
N ASN A 334 26.71 30.66 4.52
CA ASN A 334 27.66 31.54 3.85
C ASN A 334 27.13 32.98 3.63
N PHE A 335 25.91 33.28 4.04
CA PHE A 335 25.31 34.59 3.82
C PHE A 335 26.02 35.66 4.68
N THR A 336 26.68 36.61 4.02
CA THR A 336 27.40 37.69 4.72
C THR A 336 26.45 38.88 4.94
N TYR A 337 26.35 39.32 6.18
CA TYR A 337 25.38 40.33 6.58
C TYR A 337 25.82 41.75 6.20
N PRO A 338 24.99 42.55 5.51
CA PRO A 338 25.28 43.95 5.25
C PRO A 338 25.15 44.81 6.53
N ASP A 339 26.09 45.74 6.74
CA ASP A 339 26.14 46.59 7.95
C ASP A 339 24.87 47.41 8.22
N HIS A 340 24.13 47.78 7.17
CA HIS A 340 22.90 48.58 7.28
C HIS A 340 21.72 47.82 7.91
N MET A 341 21.80 46.49 8.04
CA MET A 341 20.75 45.71 8.70
C MET A 341 20.98 45.55 10.22
N GLN A 342 22.06 46.06 10.81
CA GLN A 342 22.36 45.99 12.27
C GLN A 342 21.38 46.76 13.19
N THR A 343 20.25 47.21 12.67
CA THR A 343 19.17 47.83 13.43
C THR A 343 18.58 46.85 14.46
N ARG A 344 17.88 47.37 15.49
CA ARG A 344 17.18 46.53 16.47
C ARG A 344 16.19 45.57 15.80
N TYR A 345 15.52 46.02 14.74
CA TYR A 345 14.60 45.22 13.95
C TYR A 345 15.33 44.09 13.20
N GLY A 346 16.44 44.42 12.51
CA GLY A 346 17.24 43.41 11.81
C GLY A 346 17.79 42.33 12.74
N ARG A 347 18.23 42.68 13.96
CA ARG A 347 18.61 41.70 14.98
C ARG A 347 17.47 40.75 15.38
N GLN A 348 16.25 41.27 15.54
CA GLN A 348 15.11 40.45 15.92
C GLN A 348 14.65 39.53 14.76
N SER A 349 14.69 40.03 13.53
CA SER A 349 14.45 39.22 12.33
C SER A 349 15.51 38.12 12.19
N MET A 350 16.78 38.40 12.49
CA MET A 350 17.85 37.39 12.44
C MET A 350 17.60 36.21 13.38
N VAL A 351 17.19 36.47 14.63
CA VAL A 351 16.85 35.39 15.58
C VAL A 351 15.72 34.51 15.03
N SER A 352 14.70 35.12 14.42
CA SER A 352 13.58 34.38 13.81
C SER A 352 14.02 33.54 12.61
N ILE A 353 14.89 34.10 11.76
CA ILE A 353 15.43 33.39 10.59
C ILE A 353 16.32 32.23 11.04
N GLU A 354 17.22 32.45 12.01
CA GLU A 354 18.08 31.40 12.58
C GLU A 354 17.25 30.25 13.18
N GLN A 355 16.16 30.56 13.88
CA GLN A 355 15.24 29.57 14.39
C GLN A 355 14.57 28.79 13.26
N THR A 356 14.14 29.47 12.20
CA THR A 356 13.57 28.83 11.00
C THR A 356 14.58 27.88 10.35
N PHE A 357 15.83 28.30 10.18
CA PHE A 357 16.89 27.44 9.63
C PHE A 357 17.24 26.27 10.55
N ALA A 358 17.12 26.42 11.88
CA ALA A 358 17.24 25.29 12.80
C ALA A 358 16.12 24.25 12.60
N GLU A 359 14.88 24.69 12.37
CA GLU A 359 13.77 23.79 12.02
C GLU A 359 14.00 23.10 10.67
N VAL A 360 14.47 23.83 9.66
CA VAL A 360 14.79 23.27 8.34
C VAL A 360 15.89 22.20 8.45
N ARG A 361 16.93 22.42 9.26
CA ARG A 361 17.97 21.41 9.52
C ARG A 361 17.42 20.15 10.21
N ASN A 362 16.44 20.29 11.10
CA ASN A 362 15.77 19.13 11.69
C ASN A 362 14.93 18.37 10.66
N CYS A 363 14.20 19.08 9.79
CA CYS A 363 13.48 18.45 8.67
C CYS A 363 14.44 17.71 7.73
N LEU A 364 15.62 18.26 7.45
CA LEU A 364 16.64 17.61 6.64
C LEU A 364 17.11 16.29 7.27
N LYS A 365 17.33 16.26 8.59
CA LYS A 365 17.67 15.01 9.30
C LYS A 365 16.58 13.96 9.17
N GLU A 366 15.31 14.36 9.33
CA GLU A 366 14.19 13.44 9.16
C GLU A 366 14.07 12.93 7.72
N LEU A 367 14.34 13.78 6.72
CA LEU A 367 14.39 13.37 5.31
C LEU A 367 15.46 12.30 5.05
N TYR A 368 16.64 12.40 5.69
CA TYR A 368 17.64 11.33 5.61
C TYR A 368 17.17 10.04 6.28
N ASN A 369 16.52 10.13 7.45
CA ASN A 369 15.97 8.96 8.13
C ASN A 369 14.94 8.25 7.24
N ILE A 370 14.04 9.02 6.62
CA ILE A 370 13.03 8.48 5.68
C ILE A 370 13.70 7.85 4.47
N ARG A 371 14.74 8.47 3.91
CA ARG A 371 15.51 7.87 2.82
C ARG A 371 16.09 6.52 3.23
N THR A 372 16.69 6.42 4.41
CA THR A 372 17.24 5.14 4.91
C THR A 372 16.15 4.09 5.11
N LEU A 373 14.97 4.51 5.58
CA LEU A 373 13.82 3.63 5.73
C LEU A 373 13.29 3.14 4.37
N CYS A 374 13.23 4.01 3.37
CA CYS A 374 12.89 3.62 1.99
C CYS A 374 13.89 2.60 1.44
N ASP A 375 15.19 2.77 1.70
CA ASP A 375 16.22 1.82 1.26
C ASP A 375 16.08 0.45 1.97
N GLU A 376 15.71 0.44 3.26
CA GLU A 376 15.44 -0.78 4.02
C GLU A 376 14.15 -1.48 3.55
N HIS A 377 13.12 -0.70 3.24
CA HIS A 377 11.85 -1.22 2.73
C HIS A 377 12.00 -1.80 1.32
N GLU A 378 12.76 -1.15 0.43
CA GLU A 378 13.09 -1.69 -0.91
C GLU A 378 13.79 -3.05 -0.79
N ARG A 379 14.75 -3.19 0.14
CA ARG A 379 15.43 -4.46 0.40
C ARG A 379 14.47 -5.53 0.91
N THR A 380 13.59 -5.18 1.84
CA THR A 380 12.62 -6.11 2.42
C THR A 380 11.64 -6.62 1.36
N LEU A 381 11.12 -5.74 0.51
CA LEU A 381 10.25 -6.12 -0.61
C LEU A 381 10.96 -7.03 -1.62
N ASN A 382 12.23 -6.74 -1.93
CA ASN A 382 13.03 -7.58 -2.82
C ASN A 382 13.22 -8.99 -2.24
N LEU A 383 13.53 -9.10 -0.94
CA LEU A 383 13.67 -10.40 -0.26
C LEU A 383 12.35 -11.18 -0.27
N HIS A 384 11.23 -10.51 0.00
CA HIS A 384 9.92 -11.15 -0.02
C HIS A 384 9.52 -11.63 -1.43
N ASN A 385 9.79 -10.82 -2.46
CA ASN A 385 9.57 -11.22 -3.85
C ASN A 385 10.40 -12.45 -4.24
N ILE A 386 11.66 -12.53 -3.79
CA ILE A 386 12.52 -13.70 -4.00
C ILE A 386 11.94 -14.94 -3.31
N ASP A 387 11.47 -14.80 -2.07
CA ASP A 387 10.86 -15.91 -1.30
C ASP A 387 9.57 -16.43 -1.96
N GLU A 388 8.67 -15.54 -2.40
CA GLU A 388 7.46 -15.95 -3.12
C GLU A 388 7.78 -16.59 -4.46
N GLN A 389 8.77 -16.08 -5.21
CA GLN A 389 9.23 -16.73 -6.44
C GLN A 389 9.75 -18.14 -6.15
N TYR A 390 10.56 -18.31 -5.10
CA TYR A 390 11.07 -19.61 -4.68
C TYR A 390 9.93 -20.57 -4.32
N ARG A 391 8.91 -20.08 -3.60
CA ARG A 391 7.74 -20.86 -3.21
C ARG A 391 6.92 -21.31 -4.42
N ILE A 392 6.69 -20.42 -5.39
CA ILE A 392 6.02 -20.75 -6.66
C ILE A 392 6.80 -21.81 -7.44
N SER A 393 8.11 -21.65 -7.58
CA SER A 393 8.95 -22.64 -8.26
C SER A 393 8.88 -24.02 -7.59
N ARG A 394 8.87 -24.06 -6.26
CA ARG A 394 8.73 -25.32 -5.51
C ARG A 394 7.36 -25.98 -5.75
N MET A 395 6.29 -25.19 -5.76
CA MET A 395 4.94 -25.69 -6.07
C MET A 395 4.86 -26.19 -7.52
N GLN A 396 5.45 -25.49 -8.48
CA GLN A 396 5.50 -25.95 -9.87
C GLN A 396 6.28 -27.25 -10.03
N ALA A 397 7.41 -27.40 -9.34
CA ALA A 397 8.17 -28.65 -9.34
C ALA A 397 7.33 -29.83 -8.78
N GLN A 398 6.64 -29.61 -7.67
CA GLN A 398 5.77 -30.63 -7.07
C GLN A 398 4.55 -30.97 -7.95
N VAL A 399 3.95 -29.96 -8.60
CA VAL A 399 2.85 -30.20 -9.56
C VAL A 399 3.36 -30.96 -10.78
N ALA A 400 4.55 -30.65 -11.28
CA ALA A 400 5.16 -31.39 -12.40
C ALA A 400 5.39 -32.87 -12.05
N GLU A 401 5.94 -33.15 -10.86
CA GLU A 401 6.14 -34.51 -10.36
C GLU A 401 4.81 -35.27 -10.25
N ASN A 402 3.80 -34.66 -9.61
CA ASN A 402 2.48 -35.26 -9.48
C ASN A 402 1.79 -35.49 -10.84
N THR A 403 1.94 -34.54 -11.77
CA THR A 403 1.36 -34.64 -13.12
C THR A 403 2.06 -35.74 -13.92
N GLN A 404 3.37 -35.92 -13.73
CA GLN A 404 4.12 -37.01 -14.36
C GLN A 404 3.63 -38.37 -13.85
N VAL A 405 3.46 -38.55 -12.53
CA VAL A 405 2.91 -39.79 -11.95
C VAL A 405 1.51 -40.07 -12.44
N LEU A 406 0.63 -39.05 -12.46
CA LEU A 406 -0.74 -39.19 -12.97
C LEU A 406 -0.77 -39.55 -14.45
N SER A 407 0.09 -38.94 -15.27
CA SER A 407 0.20 -39.23 -16.70
C SER A 407 0.69 -40.65 -16.95
N CYS A 408 1.67 -41.13 -16.17
CA CYS A 408 2.10 -42.53 -16.23
C CYS A 408 0.97 -43.49 -15.84
N PHE A 409 0.23 -43.18 -14.78
CA PHE A 409 -0.91 -44.01 -14.36
C PHE A 409 -1.99 -44.08 -15.45
N LEU A 410 -2.38 -42.95 -16.03
CA LEU A 410 -3.37 -42.90 -17.11
C LEU A 410 -2.91 -43.68 -18.35
N LEU A 411 -1.65 -43.49 -18.76
CA LEU A 411 -1.10 -44.10 -19.97
C LEU A 411 -0.89 -45.61 -19.83
N TYR A 412 -0.34 -46.08 -18.71
CA TYR A 412 0.01 -47.49 -18.53
C TYR A 412 -1.12 -48.34 -17.94
N VAL A 413 -2.03 -47.75 -17.16
CA VAL A 413 -3.07 -48.51 -16.45
C VAL A 413 -4.44 -48.27 -17.10
N VAL A 414 -4.86 -47.02 -17.23
CA VAL A 414 -6.24 -46.71 -17.67
C VAL A 414 -6.41 -46.93 -19.17
N SER A 415 -5.49 -46.43 -20.01
CA SER A 415 -5.61 -46.49 -21.47
C SER A 415 -5.72 -47.93 -22.03
N PRO A 416 -4.94 -48.93 -21.58
CA PRO A 416 -5.09 -50.30 -22.06
C PRO A 416 -6.41 -50.94 -21.65
N ILE A 417 -6.90 -50.65 -20.44
CA ILE A 417 -8.19 -51.14 -19.93
C ILE A 417 -9.34 -50.56 -20.76
N THR A 418 -9.33 -49.25 -21.01
CA THR A 418 -10.36 -48.59 -21.80
C THR A 418 -10.34 -49.05 -23.25
N LEU A 419 -9.15 -49.26 -23.83
CA LEU A 419 -9.02 -49.76 -25.21
C LEU A 419 -9.49 -51.21 -25.32
N ALA A 420 -9.16 -52.07 -24.33
CA ALA A 420 -9.66 -53.43 -24.27
C ALA A 420 -11.19 -53.49 -24.16
N ALA A 421 -11.76 -52.65 -23.29
CA ALA A 421 -13.21 -52.54 -23.14
C ALA A 421 -13.89 -52.04 -24.42
N ALA A 422 -13.29 -51.05 -25.11
CA ALA A 422 -13.82 -50.51 -26.36
C ALA A 422 -13.79 -51.55 -27.49
N ILE A 423 -12.68 -52.26 -27.67
CA ILE A 423 -12.52 -53.29 -28.72
C ILE A 423 -13.54 -54.42 -28.52
N LEU A 424 -13.73 -54.86 -27.27
CA LEU A 424 -14.69 -55.94 -26.95
C LEU A 424 -16.15 -55.46 -26.89
N SER A 425 -16.38 -54.16 -26.98
CA SER A 425 -17.72 -53.54 -27.05
C SER A 425 -18.13 -53.18 -28.49
N MET A 426 -17.29 -53.41 -29.51
CA MET A 426 -17.67 -53.22 -30.90
C MET A 426 -18.69 -54.28 -31.35
N GLN A 427 -19.57 -53.94 -32.30
CA GLN A 427 -20.58 -54.87 -32.86
C GLN A 427 -19.92 -56.11 -33.48
N GLU A 428 -20.59 -57.26 -33.35
CA GLU A 428 -20.04 -58.61 -33.58
C GLU A 428 -19.41 -58.84 -34.96
N GLU A 429 -19.75 -58.07 -35.99
CA GLU A 429 -19.20 -58.22 -37.35
C GLU A 429 -17.74 -57.77 -37.51
N ALA A 430 -17.15 -57.08 -36.53
CA ALA A 430 -15.78 -56.55 -36.59
C ALA A 430 -14.81 -57.18 -35.58
N ILE A 431 -15.24 -58.18 -34.82
CA ILE A 431 -14.40 -58.85 -33.82
C ILE A 431 -13.62 -59.97 -34.50
N PRO A 432 -12.28 -60.05 -34.38
CA PRO A 432 -11.51 -61.17 -34.93
C PRO A 432 -12.02 -62.50 -34.33
N ASP A 433 -12.32 -63.51 -35.15
CA ASP A 433 -12.96 -64.78 -34.76
C ASP A 433 -12.31 -65.52 -33.58
N PHE A 434 -11.05 -65.20 -33.25
CA PHE A 434 -10.30 -65.76 -32.12
C PHE A 434 -10.58 -65.08 -30.76
N LEU A 435 -11.21 -63.90 -30.73
CA LEU A 435 -11.43 -63.06 -29.54
C LEU A 435 -12.92 -62.83 -29.30
N GLY A 436 -13.71 -63.89 -29.07
CA GLY A 436 -15.13 -63.73 -28.71
C GLY A 436 -15.35 -62.86 -27.46
N PRO A 437 -16.51 -62.17 -27.32
CA PRO A 437 -16.80 -61.26 -26.21
C PRO A 437 -17.06 -62.03 -24.90
N THR A 438 -15.99 -62.57 -24.32
CA THR A 438 -16.01 -63.38 -23.11
C THR A 438 -15.17 -62.72 -22.02
N LYS A 439 -15.47 -63.00 -20.74
CA LYS A 439 -14.65 -62.48 -19.63
C LYS A 439 -13.18 -62.87 -19.79
N LEU A 440 -12.91 -64.04 -20.40
CA LEU A 440 -11.57 -64.58 -20.60
C LEU A 440 -10.76 -63.81 -21.66
N SER A 441 -11.40 -63.32 -22.73
CA SER A 441 -10.72 -62.50 -23.74
C SER A 441 -10.31 -61.13 -23.20
N PHE A 442 -11.11 -60.51 -22.33
CA PHE A 442 -10.73 -59.27 -21.64
C PHE A 442 -9.49 -59.43 -20.75
N PHE A 443 -9.40 -60.55 -20.01
CA PHE A 443 -8.24 -60.85 -19.15
C PHE A 443 -6.96 -61.16 -19.93
N LEU A 444 -7.06 -61.64 -21.18
CA LEU A 444 -5.91 -61.88 -22.05
C LEU A 444 -5.49 -60.64 -22.85
N LEU A 445 -6.46 -59.84 -23.33
CA LEU A 445 -6.21 -58.66 -24.16
C LEU A 445 -5.58 -57.51 -23.39
N THR A 446 -6.03 -57.26 -22.15
CA THR A 446 -5.54 -56.18 -21.30
C THR A 446 -4.02 -56.23 -21.03
N PRO A 447 -3.43 -57.35 -20.57
CA PRO A 447 -1.98 -57.43 -20.37
C PRO A 447 -1.18 -57.35 -21.68
N MET A 448 -1.72 -57.85 -22.79
CA MET A 448 -1.12 -57.70 -24.14
C MET A 448 -1.00 -56.22 -24.53
N LEU A 449 -2.06 -55.43 -24.33
CA LEU A 449 -2.08 -54.00 -24.60
C LEU A 449 -1.16 -53.21 -23.66
N ILE A 450 -1.08 -53.58 -22.38
CA ILE A 450 -0.11 -52.96 -21.43
C ILE A 450 1.33 -53.18 -21.92
N LEU A 451 1.64 -54.38 -22.40
CA LEU A 451 2.97 -54.74 -22.91
C LEU A 451 3.30 -53.96 -24.20
N LEU A 452 2.31 -53.82 -25.10
CA LEU A 452 2.42 -53.02 -26.32
C LEU A 452 2.66 -51.54 -26.01
N VAL A 453 1.85 -50.94 -25.13
CA VAL A 453 2.02 -49.53 -24.72
C VAL A 453 3.37 -49.30 -24.05
N SER A 454 3.85 -50.26 -23.25
CA SER A 454 5.18 -50.23 -22.65
C SER A 454 6.31 -50.28 -23.69
N LEU A 455 6.15 -51.10 -24.73
CA LEU A 455 7.12 -51.21 -25.83
C LEU A 455 7.18 -49.90 -26.63
N VAL A 456 6.03 -49.35 -26.99
CA VAL A 456 5.92 -48.09 -27.75
C VAL A 456 6.49 -46.92 -26.93
N ALA A 457 6.17 -46.83 -25.63
CA ALA A 457 6.71 -45.78 -24.78
C ALA A 457 8.24 -45.86 -24.63
N ARG A 458 8.82 -47.06 -24.51
CA ARG A 458 10.28 -47.25 -24.50
C ARG A 458 10.92 -46.86 -25.84
N LEU A 459 10.27 -47.20 -26.95
CA LEU A 459 10.70 -46.81 -28.30
C LEU A 459 10.73 -45.28 -28.47
N VAL A 460 9.69 -44.59 -27.98
CA VAL A 460 9.63 -43.12 -28.00
C VAL A 460 10.69 -42.49 -27.09
N GLN A 461 10.88 -43.01 -25.87
CA GLN A 461 11.90 -42.51 -24.94
C GLN A 461 13.33 -42.73 -25.45
N HIS A 462 13.56 -43.76 -26.27
CA HIS A 462 14.87 -44.07 -26.86
C HIS A 462 14.96 -43.66 -28.33
N TRP A 463 14.01 -42.86 -28.82
CA TRP A 463 13.91 -42.49 -30.24
C TRP A 463 15.19 -41.84 -30.77
N ASP A 464 15.86 -41.00 -29.98
CA ASP A 464 17.13 -40.38 -30.35
C ASP A 464 18.27 -41.41 -30.52
N LYS A 465 18.29 -42.46 -29.68
CA LYS A 465 19.23 -43.59 -29.80
C LYS A 465 18.88 -44.49 -30.99
N VAL A 466 17.58 -44.69 -31.25
CA VAL A 466 17.07 -45.48 -32.37
C VAL A 466 17.36 -44.78 -33.71
N GLN A 467 17.24 -43.44 -33.78
CA GLN A 467 17.67 -42.67 -34.94
C GLN A 467 19.17 -42.77 -35.18
N LEU A 468 19.99 -42.74 -34.12
CA LEU A 468 21.42 -42.97 -34.24
C LEU A 468 21.74 -44.37 -34.81
N TYR A 469 21.01 -45.40 -34.36
CA TYR A 469 21.13 -46.79 -34.84
C TYR A 469 20.66 -46.98 -36.30
N MET A 470 19.58 -46.31 -36.71
CA MET A 470 19.05 -46.39 -38.07
C MET A 470 19.90 -45.61 -39.09
N SER A 471 20.58 -44.54 -38.65
CA SER A 471 21.40 -43.71 -39.54
C SER A 471 22.75 -44.34 -39.96
N HIS A 472 23.27 -45.33 -39.23
CA HIS A 472 24.56 -45.98 -39.54
C HIS A 472 24.55 -47.52 -39.32
N PRO A 473 23.96 -48.31 -40.24
CA PRO A 473 23.87 -49.76 -40.09
C PRO A 473 25.23 -50.49 -40.22
N GLY A 474 26.27 -49.82 -40.74
CA GLY A 474 27.51 -50.45 -41.21
C GLY A 474 28.66 -50.65 -40.20
N ASN A 475 28.58 -50.10 -38.98
CA ASN A 475 29.74 -50.08 -38.07
C ASN A 475 29.88 -51.29 -37.12
N TRP A 476 29.05 -52.33 -37.29
CA TRP A 476 29.17 -53.55 -36.49
C TRP A 476 30.31 -54.50 -36.93
N VAL A 477 30.88 -54.32 -38.13
CA VAL A 477 32.03 -55.14 -38.58
C VAL A 477 33.38 -54.63 -38.05
N GLN A 478 33.46 -53.38 -37.58
CA GLN A 478 34.72 -52.81 -37.05
C GLN A 478 34.83 -52.73 -35.53
N ALA A 479 33.72 -52.79 -34.78
CA ALA A 479 33.79 -52.78 -33.31
C ALA A 479 34.30 -54.12 -32.75
N ARG A 480 33.96 -55.27 -33.36
CA ARG A 480 34.43 -56.59 -32.89
C ARG A 480 35.92 -56.88 -33.22
N LYS A 481 36.54 -56.09 -34.10
CA LYS A 481 37.98 -56.20 -34.43
C LYS A 481 38.88 -55.33 -33.54
N ARG A 482 38.32 -54.40 -32.76
CA ARG A 482 39.10 -53.53 -31.85
C ARG A 482 39.23 -54.09 -30.43
N ASP A 483 38.34 -54.99 -30.02
CA ASP A 483 38.36 -55.58 -28.67
C ASP A 483 39.27 -56.83 -28.55
N VAL A 484 39.95 -57.24 -29.63
CA VAL A 484 40.89 -58.39 -29.59
C VAL A 484 42.36 -57.94 -29.49
N ASN A 485 42.68 -56.64 -29.60
CA ASN A 485 44.07 -56.21 -29.77
C ASN A 485 44.59 -55.09 -28.86
N ILE A 486 43.94 -54.80 -27.72
CA ILE A 486 44.55 -53.97 -26.67
C ILE A 486 44.28 -54.60 -25.29
N GLY A 487 44.91 -55.75 -25.09
CA GLY A 487 45.36 -56.24 -23.79
C GLY A 487 46.77 -56.80 -24.00
N ILE A 488 47.73 -56.40 -23.15
CA ILE A 488 49.18 -56.73 -23.19
C ILE A 488 49.92 -55.83 -24.22
N VAL A 489 50.65 -54.74 -23.88
CA VAL A 489 51.63 -54.42 -22.83
C VAL A 489 51.58 -52.94 -22.49
#